data_AF-A0A8T5KMZ9-F1
#
_entry.id   AF-A0A8T5KMZ9-F1
#
_cell.length_a   1.000
_cell.length_b   1.000
_cell.length_c   1.000
_cell.angle_alpha   90.00
_cell.angle_beta   90.00
_cell.angle_gamma   90.00
#
_symmetry.space_group_name_H-M   'P 1'
#
loop_
_entity.id
_entity.type
_entity.pdbx_description
1 polymer ?
#
loop_
_entity_poly.entity_id
_entity_poly.type
_entity_poly.pdbx_seq_one_letter_code
_entity_poly.pdbx_strand_id
1 'polypeptide(L)'
;MSGFSRDRNVKIPKKSDKKSSAKPSQYLPTRPAEGRKEVVKKVEHKPRTNRRPDNQRRQSQTHRGNRGRGNTSRDKPQRQRRPTPLDDEVWARVIENDSKTNVIVALGESKMLLGRFAAKNSNSSVGDRIYVGVDGDKRTDVGDILGMAKMELLSNSAASDLPLIIQLFIEEKAAHFIKAFFNIAGPLSLKQHAFELLPGIGKKKALQMVEVRGSSGFTSIEHLNESCTIDAAELLAKRFVAEMGDRNLQPRLTELLLPVTA
;
A
#
# COMPACT_ATOMS: atom_id res chain seq x y z
N MET A 1 -0.42 -79.80 40.59
CA MET A 1 -1.00 -79.16 39.38
C MET A 1 -2.33 -78.55 39.82
N SER A 2 -2.41 -77.27 40.21
CA SER A 2 -2.70 -76.10 39.35
C SER A 2 -3.85 -76.39 38.35
N GLY A 3 -5.02 -75.73 38.35
CA GLY A 3 -5.56 -74.58 39.05
C GLY A 3 -6.81 -74.09 38.29
N PHE A 4 -7.74 -73.46 39.02
CA PHE A 4 -8.73 -72.47 38.56
C PHE A 4 -9.75 -72.84 37.47
N SER A 5 -10.99 -73.09 37.92
CA SER A 5 -12.22 -72.87 37.15
C SER A 5 -12.23 -71.45 36.55
N ARG A 6 -12.42 -71.35 35.24
CA ARG A 6 -12.69 -70.09 34.54
C ARG A 6 -14.14 -70.08 34.08
N ASP A 7 -14.95 -69.31 34.79
CA ASP A 7 -16.28 -68.88 34.35
C ASP A 7 -16.15 -68.13 33.03
N ARG A 8 -16.79 -68.66 31.98
CA ARG A 8 -16.90 -68.01 30.68
C ARG A 8 -18.03 -66.98 30.74
N ASN A 9 -17.73 -65.78 31.23
CA ASN A 9 -18.62 -64.63 31.12
C ASN A 9 -18.55 -64.05 29.70
N VAL A 10 -19.39 -64.55 28.78
CA VAL A 10 -19.50 -64.04 27.42
C VAL A 10 -20.43 -62.81 27.43
N LYS A 11 -19.85 -61.61 27.32
CA LYS A 11 -20.62 -60.37 27.08
C LYS A 11 -21.11 -60.35 25.63
N ILE A 12 -22.36 -60.75 25.42
CA ILE A 12 -23.08 -60.56 24.15
C ILE A 12 -23.57 -59.09 24.12
N PRO A 13 -23.18 -58.25 23.15
CA PRO A 13 -23.73 -56.91 23.04
C PRO A 13 -25.22 -57.00 22.63
N LYS A 14 -26.12 -56.52 23.50
CA LYS A 14 -27.53 -56.37 23.18
C LYS A 14 -27.70 -55.28 22.12
N LYS A 15 -28.30 -55.64 20.99
CA LYS A 15 -28.78 -54.75 19.94
C LYS A 15 -29.71 -53.72 20.59
N SER A 16 -29.37 -52.43 20.57
CA SER A 16 -30.29 -51.38 20.98
C SER A 16 -31.24 -51.08 19.83
N ASP A 17 -32.54 -51.15 20.13
CA ASP A 17 -33.60 -50.78 19.21
C ASP A 17 -33.46 -49.31 18.80
N LYS A 18 -33.35 -49.04 17.50
CA LYS A 18 -33.47 -47.68 16.95
C LYS A 18 -34.90 -47.19 17.23
N LYS A 19 -35.07 -46.39 18.29
CA LYS A 19 -36.23 -45.48 18.39
C LYS A 19 -36.16 -44.50 17.23
N SER A 20 -37.12 -44.55 16.32
CA SER A 20 -37.36 -43.54 15.31
C SER A 20 -37.90 -42.27 16.01
N SER A 21 -37.02 -41.37 16.42
CA SER A 21 -37.41 -40.00 16.74
C SER A 21 -37.50 -39.21 15.44
N ALA A 22 -38.73 -38.90 15.01
CA ALA A 22 -38.96 -37.90 13.97
C ALA A 22 -38.41 -36.56 14.48
N LYS A 23 -37.45 -35.98 13.77
CA LYS A 23 -37.02 -34.60 14.04
C LYS A 23 -38.18 -33.67 13.67
N PRO A 24 -38.63 -32.74 14.55
CA PRO A 24 -39.57 -31.72 14.14
C PRO A 24 -38.88 -30.80 13.11
N SER A 25 -39.59 -30.45 12.03
CA SER A 25 -39.05 -29.58 10.98
C SER A 25 -38.74 -28.19 11.55
N GLN A 26 -37.50 -27.71 11.39
CA GLN A 26 -37.13 -26.31 11.67
C GLN A 26 -37.59 -25.36 10.55
N TYR A 27 -38.86 -25.46 10.13
CA TYR A 27 -39.46 -24.43 9.29
C TYR A 27 -39.95 -23.29 10.18
N LEU A 28 -39.22 -22.19 10.20
CA LEU A 28 -39.71 -20.89 10.65
C LEU A 28 -40.43 -20.22 9.47
N PRO A 29 -41.66 -19.71 9.62
CA PRO A 29 -42.31 -18.93 8.57
C PRO A 29 -41.49 -17.67 8.29
N THR A 30 -41.22 -17.39 7.01
CA THR A 30 -40.62 -16.13 6.58
C THR A 30 -41.54 -14.97 6.95
N ARG A 31 -40.96 -13.83 7.37
CA ARG A 31 -41.73 -12.61 7.66
C ARG A 31 -42.57 -12.20 6.44
N PRO A 32 -43.81 -11.71 6.63
CA PRO A 32 -44.61 -11.19 5.53
C PRO A 32 -43.88 -10.02 4.87
N ALA A 33 -44.03 -9.91 3.54
CA ALA A 33 -43.35 -8.90 2.74
C ALA A 33 -43.78 -7.49 3.16
N GLU A 34 -42.98 -6.84 4.01
CA GLU A 34 -43.10 -5.40 4.24
C GLU A 34 -42.81 -4.68 2.92
N GLY A 35 -43.74 -3.79 2.55
CA GLY A 35 -43.78 -3.12 1.26
C GLY A 35 -42.45 -2.51 0.84
N ARG A 36 -42.13 -2.68 -0.44
CA ARG A 36 -41.00 -2.06 -1.12
C ARG A 36 -41.06 -0.54 -0.90
N LYS A 37 -40.06 0.06 -0.24
CA LYS A 37 -39.90 1.52 -0.27
C LYS A 37 -39.82 1.94 -1.74
N GLU A 38 -40.75 2.79 -2.18
CA GLU A 38 -40.73 3.34 -3.54
C GLU A 38 -39.42 4.11 -3.72
N VAL A 39 -38.52 3.57 -4.54
CA VAL A 39 -37.41 4.32 -5.06
C VAL A 39 -38.02 5.31 -6.05
N VAL A 40 -37.94 6.60 -5.73
CA VAL A 40 -38.36 7.69 -6.63
C VAL A 40 -37.72 7.43 -8.00
N LYS A 41 -38.55 7.21 -9.03
CA LYS A 41 -38.10 7.04 -10.41
C LYS A 41 -37.24 8.24 -10.78
N LYS A 42 -35.97 7.99 -11.08
CA LYS A 42 -35.08 8.96 -11.70
C LYS A 42 -35.75 9.43 -13.00
N VAL A 43 -36.09 10.71 -13.08
CA VAL A 43 -36.75 11.30 -14.24
C VAL A 43 -35.83 11.10 -15.45
N GLU A 44 -36.26 10.29 -16.42
CA GLU A 44 -35.61 10.16 -17.71
C GLU A 44 -35.77 11.47 -18.48
N HIS A 45 -34.67 12.16 -18.74
CA HIS A 45 -34.66 13.22 -19.75
C HIS A 45 -34.80 12.59 -21.13
N LYS A 46 -35.89 12.93 -21.84
CA LYS A 46 -36.11 12.59 -23.25
C LYS A 46 -34.88 12.96 -24.10
N PRO A 47 -34.48 12.12 -25.08
CA PRO A 47 -33.39 12.45 -25.98
C PRO A 47 -33.76 13.69 -26.82
N ARG A 48 -32.90 14.71 -26.80
CA ARG A 48 -33.00 15.87 -27.69
C ARG A 48 -32.84 15.39 -29.13
N THR A 49 -33.88 15.60 -29.94
CA THR A 49 -33.86 15.38 -31.39
C THR A 49 -32.90 16.37 -32.06
N ASN A 50 -31.79 15.87 -32.60
CA ASN A 50 -30.94 16.62 -33.51
C ASN A 50 -31.68 16.84 -34.83
N ARG A 51 -32.29 18.02 -35.01
CA ARG A 51 -32.71 18.49 -36.33
C ARG A 51 -31.46 18.93 -37.09
N ARG A 52 -31.09 18.15 -38.12
CA ARG A 52 -30.19 18.58 -39.18
C ARG A 52 -30.92 19.62 -40.05
N PRO A 53 -30.35 20.81 -40.33
CA PRO A 53 -30.77 21.60 -41.47
C PRO A 53 -30.10 21.04 -42.73
N ASP A 54 -30.92 20.84 -43.76
CA ASP A 54 -30.52 20.37 -45.06
C ASP A 54 -29.90 21.49 -45.93
N ASN A 55 -29.17 21.02 -46.92
CA ASN A 55 -28.26 21.63 -47.86
C ASN A 55 -28.79 22.87 -48.60
N GLN A 56 -27.97 23.92 -48.76
CA GLN A 56 -27.97 24.70 -50.00
C GLN A 56 -26.54 25.01 -50.45
N ARG A 57 -26.22 24.43 -51.61
CA ARG A 57 -25.08 24.75 -52.47
C ARG A 57 -25.01 26.25 -52.76
N ARG A 58 -23.84 26.86 -52.55
CA ARG A 58 -23.37 27.98 -53.38
C ARG A 58 -21.93 27.72 -53.81
N GLN A 59 -21.78 27.45 -55.10
CA GLN A 59 -20.54 27.61 -55.83
C GLN A 59 -20.16 29.10 -55.81
N SER A 60 -18.92 29.40 -55.43
CA SER A 60 -18.23 30.58 -55.96
C SER A 60 -16.72 30.35 -55.89
N GLN A 61 -16.11 30.54 -57.05
CA GLN A 61 -14.70 30.42 -57.37
C GLN A 61 -13.84 31.51 -56.70
N THR A 62 -12.52 31.29 -56.78
CA THR A 62 -11.41 32.28 -56.76
C THR A 62 -11.17 33.09 -55.48
N HIS A 63 -10.06 32.83 -54.77
CA HIS A 63 -8.74 33.41 -55.05
C HIS A 63 -7.69 32.87 -54.06
N ARG A 64 -6.58 32.36 -54.60
CA ARG A 64 -5.33 32.13 -53.85
C ARG A 64 -4.75 33.48 -53.43
N GLY A 65 -5.13 33.92 -52.23
CA GLY A 65 -4.48 35.03 -51.53
C GLY A 65 -3.42 34.51 -50.58
N ASN A 66 -2.17 34.55 -51.02
CA ASN A 66 -0.98 34.33 -50.20
C ASN A 66 -0.91 35.45 -49.13
N ARG A 67 -1.48 35.22 -47.95
CA ARG A 67 -1.27 36.11 -46.78
C ARG A 67 -0.28 35.45 -45.85
N GLY A 68 0.91 36.05 -45.81
CA GLY A 68 2.03 35.68 -44.97
C GLY A 68 1.57 35.38 -43.55
N ARG A 69 1.90 34.17 -43.11
CA ARG A 69 1.70 33.70 -41.75
C ARG A 69 2.74 34.42 -40.89
N GLY A 70 2.38 35.62 -40.44
CA GLY A 70 3.14 36.36 -39.45
C GLY A 70 3.38 35.47 -38.24
N ASN A 71 4.66 35.19 -37.99
CA ASN A 71 5.13 34.39 -36.89
C ASN A 71 4.95 35.18 -35.59
N THR A 72 3.72 35.23 -35.09
CA THR A 72 3.46 35.65 -33.71
C THR A 72 3.86 34.47 -32.84
N SER A 73 5.06 34.56 -32.26
CA SER A 73 5.44 33.76 -31.09
C SER A 73 4.34 33.93 -30.04
N ARG A 74 3.39 33.01 -30.05
CA ARG A 74 2.46 32.85 -28.94
C ARG A 74 3.33 32.45 -27.76
N ASP A 75 3.58 33.40 -26.87
CA ASP A 75 3.92 33.12 -25.49
C ASP A 75 2.91 32.10 -24.99
N LYS A 76 3.31 30.83 -25.02
CA LYS A 76 2.54 29.77 -24.38
C LYS A 76 2.60 30.13 -22.90
N PRO A 77 1.48 30.45 -22.25
CA PRO A 77 1.50 30.70 -20.81
C PRO A 77 2.18 29.49 -20.16
N GLN A 78 3.24 29.75 -19.39
CA GLN A 78 3.91 28.72 -18.59
C GLN A 78 2.82 27.99 -17.83
N ARG A 79 2.58 26.73 -18.23
CA ARG A 79 1.50 25.93 -17.68
C ARG A 79 1.81 25.78 -16.19
N GLN A 80 1.07 26.51 -15.34
CA GLN A 80 1.22 26.43 -13.90
C GLN A 80 1.21 24.94 -13.53
N ARG A 81 2.31 24.46 -12.96
CA ARG A 81 2.45 23.05 -12.62
C ARG A 81 1.33 22.74 -11.63
N ARG A 82 0.58 21.67 -11.93
CA ARG A 82 -0.42 21.19 -10.97
C ARG A 82 0.34 20.72 -9.73
N PRO A 83 -0.12 21.05 -8.53
CA PRO A 83 0.52 20.55 -7.32
C PRO A 83 0.51 19.02 -7.38
N THR A 84 1.67 18.43 -7.17
CA THR A 84 1.85 16.98 -7.12
C THR A 84 2.00 16.54 -5.66
N PRO A 85 1.62 15.30 -5.30
CA PRO A 85 1.79 14.81 -3.92
C PRO A 85 3.25 14.82 -3.41
N LEU A 86 4.23 14.95 -4.31
CA LEU A 86 5.66 15.12 -3.99
C LEU A 86 6.01 16.50 -3.46
N ASP A 87 5.16 17.51 -3.67
CA ASP A 87 5.43 18.87 -3.19
C ASP A 87 5.36 18.95 -1.66
N ASP A 88 4.67 18.00 -1.03
CA ASP A 88 4.59 17.87 0.43
C ASP A 88 5.84 17.17 1.04
N GLU A 89 6.69 16.55 0.22
CA GLU A 89 7.87 15.81 0.70
C GLU A 89 9.04 16.77 0.94
N VAL A 90 9.60 16.71 2.15
CA VAL A 90 10.75 17.55 2.53
C VAL A 90 12.08 16.84 2.26
N TRP A 91 12.12 15.55 2.60
CA TRP A 91 13.31 14.71 2.50
C TRP A 91 13.00 13.47 1.67
N ALA A 92 13.96 13.07 0.86
CA ALA A 92 13.87 11.83 0.09
C ALA A 92 15.21 11.08 0.14
N ARG A 93 15.18 9.78 -0.15
CA ARG A 93 16.38 8.96 -0.31
C ARG A 93 16.59 8.56 -1.75
N VAL A 94 17.81 8.72 -2.24
CA VAL A 94 18.17 8.36 -3.61
C VAL A 94 18.12 6.84 -3.77
N ILE A 95 17.40 6.37 -4.78
CA ILE A 95 17.31 4.95 -5.15
C ILE A 95 18.13 4.71 -6.41
N GLU A 96 18.05 5.65 -7.35
CA GLU A 96 18.70 5.53 -8.64
C GLU A 96 19.21 6.90 -9.07
N ASN A 97 20.44 6.94 -9.56
CA ASN A 97 21.05 8.11 -10.17
C ASN A 97 21.54 7.71 -11.56
N ASP A 98 20.78 8.08 -12.60
CA ASP A 98 21.19 7.86 -13.98
C ASP A 98 21.94 9.08 -14.51
N SER A 99 23.27 8.96 -14.56
CA SER A 99 24.16 9.99 -15.08
C SER A 99 23.98 10.25 -16.58
N LYS A 100 23.36 9.33 -17.35
CA LYS A 100 23.12 9.54 -18.78
C LYS A 100 21.93 10.44 -19.03
N THR A 101 20.86 10.27 -18.25
CA THR A 101 19.63 11.07 -18.40
C THR A 101 19.58 12.26 -17.44
N ASN A 102 20.53 12.37 -16.51
CA ASN A 102 20.52 13.35 -15.41
C ASN A 102 19.20 13.30 -14.63
N VAL A 103 18.71 12.09 -14.37
CA VAL A 103 17.49 11.85 -13.61
C VAL A 103 17.84 11.09 -12.35
N ILE A 104 17.42 11.64 -11.21
CA ILE A 104 17.48 11.00 -9.91
C ILE A 104 16.08 10.48 -9.58
N VAL A 105 15.99 9.21 -9.21
CA VAL A 105 14.78 8.63 -8.63
C VAL A 105 14.99 8.52 -7.14
N ALA A 106 14.06 9.08 -6.38
CA ALA A 106 14.14 9.11 -4.93
C ALA A 106 12.83 8.73 -4.25
N LEU A 107 12.93 8.16 -3.05
CA LEU A 107 11.83 7.78 -2.17
C LEU A 107 11.60 8.87 -1.13
N GLY A 108 10.42 9.49 -1.11
CA GLY A 108 10.04 10.44 -0.07
C GLY A 108 9.92 9.77 1.31
N GLU A 109 10.50 10.36 2.34
CA GLU A 109 10.48 9.79 3.70
C GLU A 109 9.11 9.92 4.39
N SER A 110 8.27 10.89 3.98
CA SER A 110 7.04 11.22 4.71
C SER A 110 5.87 10.33 4.32
N LYS A 111 5.73 9.99 3.03
CA LYS A 111 4.63 9.16 2.53
C LYS A 111 5.11 7.92 1.76
N MET A 112 6.42 7.67 1.69
CA MET A 112 7.02 6.59 0.89
C MET A 112 6.61 6.65 -0.59
N LEU A 113 6.58 7.87 -1.15
CA LEU A 113 6.25 8.10 -2.55
C LEU A 113 7.52 8.17 -3.42
N LEU A 114 7.48 7.53 -4.57
CA LEU A 114 8.58 7.57 -5.54
C LEU A 114 8.46 8.79 -6.45
N GLY A 115 9.50 9.62 -6.46
CA GLY A 115 9.61 10.80 -7.31
C GLY A 115 10.79 10.73 -8.26
N ARG A 116 10.63 11.33 -9.44
CA ARG A 116 11.69 11.58 -10.43
C ARG A 116 12.05 13.04 -10.39
N PHE A 117 13.33 13.32 -10.32
CA PHE A 117 13.86 14.66 -10.22
C PHE A 117 15.01 14.87 -11.20
N ALA A 118 15.18 16.10 -11.67
CA ALA A 118 16.34 16.47 -12.46
C ALA A 118 17.58 16.52 -11.55
N ALA A 119 18.68 15.89 -11.95
CA ALA A 119 19.94 15.99 -11.24
C ALA A 119 20.53 17.41 -11.42
N LYS A 120 20.88 18.06 -10.31
CA LYS A 120 21.62 19.33 -10.34
C LYS A 120 23.11 19.06 -10.18
N ASN A 121 23.46 18.15 -9.27
CA ASN A 121 24.80 17.63 -9.08
C ASN A 121 24.78 16.10 -9.24
N SER A 122 25.77 15.54 -9.92
CA SER A 122 25.89 14.10 -10.17
C SER A 122 26.51 13.31 -9.00
N ASN A 123 26.76 13.95 -7.86
CA ASN A 123 27.56 13.38 -6.77
C ASN A 123 26.75 12.55 -5.76
N SER A 124 25.41 12.50 -5.89
CA SER A 124 24.58 11.72 -4.98
C SER A 124 24.71 10.22 -5.25
N SER A 125 25.01 9.48 -4.20
CA SER A 125 25.08 8.02 -4.23
C SER A 125 23.72 7.40 -3.86
N VAL A 126 23.57 6.11 -4.17
CA VAL A 126 22.35 5.36 -3.81
C VAL A 126 22.28 5.21 -2.29
N GLY A 127 21.13 5.53 -1.70
CA GLY A 127 20.90 5.54 -0.26
C GLY A 127 21.05 6.92 0.39
N ASP A 128 21.64 7.90 -0.30
CA ASP A 128 21.84 9.23 0.26
C ASP A 128 20.52 9.95 0.52
N ARG A 129 20.49 10.67 1.64
CA ARG A 129 19.36 11.50 2.05
C ARG A 129 19.49 12.90 1.43
N ILE A 130 18.55 13.24 0.57
CA ILE A 130 18.52 14.49 -0.21
C ILE A 130 17.31 15.36 0.19
N TYR A 131 17.49 16.67 0.09
CA TYR A 131 16.43 17.63 0.34
C TYR A 131 15.62 17.89 -0.94
N VAL A 132 14.30 17.71 -0.86
CA VAL A 132 13.35 17.84 -1.99
C VAL A 132 12.25 18.86 -1.71
N GLY A 133 12.20 19.42 -0.51
CA GLY A 133 11.19 20.41 -0.10
C GLY A 133 11.13 21.66 -0.98
N VAL A 134 10.08 22.47 -0.80
CA VAL A 134 9.74 23.63 -1.66
C VAL A 134 10.88 24.66 -1.77
N ASP A 135 11.75 24.74 -0.77
CA ASP A 135 12.88 25.68 -0.75
C ASP A 135 13.98 25.27 -1.76
N GLY A 136 13.95 25.87 -2.96
CA GLY A 136 14.90 25.59 -4.03
C GLY A 136 16.37 25.85 -3.66
N ASP A 137 16.64 26.77 -2.73
CA ASP A 137 18.00 27.12 -2.31
C ASP A 137 18.67 26.01 -1.47
N LYS A 138 17.86 25.23 -0.74
CA LYS A 138 18.34 24.09 0.05
C LYS A 138 18.55 22.84 -0.80
N ARG A 139 18.05 22.83 -2.05
CA ARG A 139 18.26 21.73 -2.99
C ARG A 139 19.65 21.85 -3.63
N THR A 140 20.62 21.20 -3.00
CA THR A 140 21.99 21.10 -3.50
C THR A 140 22.07 20.10 -4.65
N ASP A 141 21.49 18.91 -4.45
CA ASP A 141 21.71 17.77 -5.32
C ASP A 141 20.66 17.64 -6.43
N VAL A 142 19.46 18.13 -6.13
CA VAL A 142 18.26 17.94 -6.95
C VAL A 142 17.76 19.27 -7.49
N GLY A 143 17.24 19.27 -8.72
CA GLY A 143 16.59 20.40 -9.36
C GLY A 143 15.07 20.30 -9.34
N ASP A 144 14.49 20.40 -10.54
CA ASP A 144 13.05 20.34 -10.74
C ASP A 144 12.47 18.92 -10.58
N ILE A 145 11.24 18.86 -10.07
CA ILE A 145 10.45 17.62 -10.02
C ILE A 145 9.98 17.30 -11.44
N LEU A 146 10.37 16.16 -11.99
CA LEU A 146 9.94 15.71 -13.32
C LEU A 146 8.58 15.00 -13.27
N GLY A 147 8.30 14.28 -12.17
CA GLY A 147 7.03 13.64 -11.91
C GLY A 147 7.12 12.44 -10.97
N MET A 148 6.03 11.71 -10.80
CA MET A 148 6.01 10.46 -10.02
C MET A 148 6.75 9.33 -10.74
N ALA A 149 7.50 8.53 -9.99
CA ALA A 149 8.02 7.25 -10.46
C ALA A 149 7.03 6.14 -10.14
N LYS A 150 6.97 5.13 -11.01
CA LYS A 150 6.27 3.87 -10.76
C LYS A 150 7.32 2.82 -10.41
N MET A 151 7.01 1.99 -9.42
CA MET A 151 7.91 0.92 -8.99
C MET A 151 8.22 -0.07 -10.12
N GLU A 152 7.24 -0.35 -11.00
CA GLU A 152 7.41 -1.22 -12.17
C GLU A 152 8.38 -0.69 -13.24
N LEU A 153 8.71 0.61 -13.19
CA LEU A 153 9.60 1.27 -14.14
C LEU A 153 11.01 1.52 -13.55
N LEU A 154 11.27 1.04 -12.34
CA LEU A 154 12.59 1.11 -11.73
C LEU A 154 13.54 0.13 -12.42
N SER A 155 14.84 0.43 -12.41
CA SER A 155 15.84 -0.55 -12.83
C SER A 155 15.91 -1.74 -11.86
N ASN A 156 16.46 -2.86 -12.33
CA ASN A 156 16.57 -4.07 -11.51
C ASN A 156 17.42 -3.84 -10.26
N SER A 157 18.47 -3.00 -10.33
CA SER A 157 19.27 -2.62 -9.17
C SER A 157 18.47 -1.74 -8.21
N ALA A 158 17.77 -0.74 -8.72
CA ALA A 158 16.91 0.12 -7.90
C ALA A 158 15.83 -0.69 -7.16
N ALA A 159 15.25 -1.71 -7.81
CA ALA A 159 14.28 -2.60 -7.20
C ALA A 159 14.89 -3.52 -6.12
N SER A 160 16.14 -3.99 -6.29
CA SER A 160 16.83 -4.77 -5.26
C SER A 160 17.30 -3.94 -4.08
N ASP A 161 17.64 -2.67 -4.32
CA ASP A 161 18.17 -1.75 -3.31
C ASP A 161 17.06 -1.12 -2.47
N LEU A 162 15.84 -1.03 -3.02
CA LEU A 162 14.70 -0.40 -2.34
C LEU A 162 14.40 -0.95 -0.93
N PRO A 163 14.34 -2.29 -0.68
CA PRO A 163 14.18 -2.82 0.67
C PRO A 163 15.33 -2.42 1.59
N LEU A 164 16.56 -2.37 1.09
CA LEU A 164 17.75 -2.03 1.89
C LEU A 164 17.74 -0.55 2.29
N ILE A 165 17.37 0.35 1.37
CA ILE A 165 17.26 1.79 1.65
C ILE A 165 16.17 2.05 2.70
N ILE A 166 15.03 1.36 2.59
CA ILE A 166 13.94 1.48 3.57
C ILE A 166 14.38 0.90 4.93
N GLN A 167 15.14 -0.19 4.95
CA GLN A 167 15.70 -0.76 6.16
C GLN A 167 16.60 0.26 6.88
N LEU A 168 17.53 0.90 6.17
CA LEU A 168 18.39 1.96 6.72
C LEU A 168 17.56 3.12 7.31
N PHE A 169 16.50 3.53 6.61
CA PHE A 169 15.58 4.55 7.13
C PHE A 169 14.89 4.11 8.44
N ILE A 170 14.46 2.85 8.53
CA ILE A 170 13.82 2.30 9.72
C ILE A 170 14.81 2.23 10.89
N GLU A 171 16.06 1.83 10.63
CA GLU A 171 17.12 1.76 11.64
C GLU A 171 17.48 3.16 12.18
N GLU A 172 17.64 4.14 11.31
CA GLU A 172 17.88 5.53 11.72
C GLU A 172 16.75 6.12 12.57
N LYS A 173 15.52 5.64 12.36
CA LYS A 173 14.32 6.06 13.10
C LYS A 173 13.78 4.95 14.01
N ALA A 174 14.65 4.05 14.47
CA ALA A 174 14.26 2.85 15.22
C ALA A 174 13.35 3.16 16.41
N ALA A 175 13.66 4.21 17.17
CA ALA A 175 12.90 4.63 18.34
C ALA A 175 11.43 4.93 18.05
N HIS A 176 11.13 5.49 16.87
CA HIS A 176 9.76 5.75 16.44
C HIS A 176 9.01 4.46 16.14
N PHE A 177 9.60 3.56 15.35
CA PHE A 177 8.96 2.31 14.94
C PHE A 177 8.72 1.34 16.11
N ILE A 178 9.62 1.32 17.09
CA ILE A 178 9.41 0.58 18.35
C ILE A 178 8.17 1.08 19.08
N LYS A 179 8.07 2.39 19.28
CA LYS A 179 6.96 3.00 20.00
C LYS A 179 5.65 2.89 19.23
N ALA A 180 5.66 3.23 17.93
CA ALA A 180 4.47 3.33 17.09
C ALA A 180 3.92 1.97 16.66
N PHE A 181 4.79 1.00 16.38
CA PHE A 181 4.37 -0.33 15.92
C PHE A 181 4.53 -1.39 17.00
N PHE A 182 5.76 -1.70 17.43
CA PHE A 182 6.01 -2.91 18.22
C PHE A 182 5.39 -2.88 19.63
N ASN A 183 5.40 -1.72 20.28
CA ASN A 183 4.83 -1.57 21.61
C ASN A 183 3.30 -1.41 21.60
N ILE A 184 2.73 -0.87 20.51
CA ILE A 184 1.27 -0.64 20.38
C ILE A 184 0.56 -1.81 19.69
N ALA A 185 1.26 -2.64 18.92
CA ALA A 185 0.69 -3.71 18.11
C ALA A 185 -0.26 -4.63 18.89
N GLY A 186 -1.52 -4.67 18.49
CA GLY A 186 -2.55 -5.49 19.11
C GLY A 186 -3.09 -6.59 18.21
N PRO A 187 -4.05 -7.38 18.71
CA PRO A 187 -4.85 -8.25 17.85
C PRO A 187 -5.69 -7.42 16.87
N LEU A 188 -5.53 -7.66 15.57
CA LEU A 188 -6.35 -7.04 14.51
C LEU A 188 -7.73 -7.69 14.44
N SER A 189 -7.78 -9.00 14.67
CA SER A 189 -9.00 -9.78 14.77
C SER A 189 -8.82 -10.89 15.81
N LEU A 190 -9.89 -11.61 16.11
CA LEU A 190 -9.84 -12.79 16.99
C LEU A 190 -8.82 -13.86 16.53
N LYS A 191 -8.43 -13.86 15.24
CA LYS A 191 -7.58 -14.91 14.65
C LYS A 191 -6.22 -14.40 14.17
N GLN A 192 -5.97 -13.09 14.20
CA GLN A 192 -4.79 -12.47 13.58
C GLN A 192 -4.26 -11.32 14.44
N HIS A 193 -2.96 -11.40 14.76
CA HIS A 193 -2.22 -10.32 15.42
C HIS A 193 -1.59 -9.35 14.40
N ALA A 194 -1.35 -8.09 14.79
CA ALA A 194 -0.70 -7.11 13.92
C ALA A 194 0.73 -7.51 13.48
N PHE A 195 1.47 -8.26 14.32
CA PHE A 195 2.79 -8.79 13.95
C PHE A 195 2.75 -9.76 12.77
N GLU A 196 1.63 -10.42 12.51
CA GLU A 196 1.46 -11.32 11.36
C GLU A 196 1.37 -10.56 10.02
N LEU A 197 1.26 -9.22 10.05
CA LEU A 197 1.35 -8.42 8.83
C LEU A 197 2.76 -8.41 8.25
N LEU A 198 3.77 -8.64 9.08
CA LEU A 198 5.16 -8.70 8.66
C LEU A 198 5.40 -9.99 7.87
N PRO A 199 6.00 -9.91 6.67
CA PRO A 199 6.29 -11.10 5.87
C PRO A 199 7.21 -12.04 6.64
N GLY A 200 6.91 -13.34 6.63
CA GLY A 200 7.70 -14.34 7.36
C GLY A 200 7.36 -14.51 8.84
N ILE A 201 6.49 -13.66 9.42
CA ILE A 201 5.96 -13.86 10.78
C ILE A 201 4.62 -14.58 10.73
N GLY A 202 4.62 -15.85 11.15
CA GLY A 202 3.38 -16.61 11.37
C GLY A 202 2.86 -16.50 12.80
N LYS A 203 1.70 -17.10 13.07
CA LYS A 203 1.03 -17.11 14.39
C LYS A 203 1.94 -17.49 15.56
N LYS A 204 2.79 -18.51 15.40
CA LYS A 204 3.70 -18.96 16.46
C LYS A 204 4.71 -17.87 16.84
N LYS A 205 5.35 -17.25 15.85
CA LYS A 205 6.31 -16.15 16.07
C LYS A 205 5.60 -14.90 16.60
N ALA A 206 4.41 -14.58 16.08
CA ALA A 206 3.63 -13.45 16.58
C ALA A 206 3.27 -13.61 18.07
N LEU A 207 2.86 -14.81 18.50
CA LEU A 207 2.61 -15.10 19.92
C LEU A 207 3.89 -14.98 20.76
N GLN A 208 5.01 -15.52 20.29
CA GLN A 208 6.31 -15.37 20.95
C GLN A 208 6.69 -13.89 21.13
N MET A 209 6.50 -13.06 20.10
CA MET A 209 6.75 -11.61 20.20
C MET A 209 5.86 -10.93 21.23
N VAL A 210 4.59 -11.34 21.34
CA VAL A 210 3.66 -10.81 22.34
C VAL A 210 4.08 -11.21 23.76
N GLU A 211 4.53 -12.45 23.94
CA GLU A 211 5.05 -12.96 25.21
C GLU A 211 6.31 -12.21 25.65
N VAL A 212 7.28 -12.06 24.73
CA VAL A 212 8.54 -11.32 24.99
C VAL A 212 8.27 -9.85 25.31
N ARG A 213 7.35 -9.21 24.58
CA ARG A 213 6.99 -7.82 24.84
C ARG A 213 6.46 -7.62 26.27
N GLY A 214 5.60 -8.54 26.72
CA GLY A 214 4.96 -8.49 28.03
C GLY A 214 4.39 -7.09 28.36
N SER A 215 4.57 -6.66 29.60
CA SER A 215 4.17 -5.33 30.06
C SER A 215 5.26 -4.26 29.92
N SER A 216 6.53 -4.68 29.79
CA SER A 216 7.69 -3.78 29.72
C SER A 216 7.89 -3.16 28.33
N GLY A 217 7.39 -3.81 27.27
CA GLY A 217 7.64 -3.38 25.90
C GLY A 217 9.07 -3.69 25.44
N PHE A 218 9.36 -3.30 24.19
CA PHE A 218 10.71 -3.29 23.63
C PHE A 218 11.37 -1.92 23.83
N THR A 219 12.66 -1.92 24.17
CA THR A 219 13.49 -0.72 24.36
C THR A 219 14.20 -0.31 23.08
N SER A 220 14.79 -1.27 22.36
CA SER A 220 15.50 -1.10 21.09
C SER A 220 15.09 -2.17 20.06
N ILE A 221 15.38 -1.90 18.78
CA ILE A 221 15.21 -2.89 17.69
C ILE A 221 16.18 -4.06 17.91
N GLU A 222 17.39 -3.78 18.40
CA GLU A 222 18.39 -4.80 18.74
C GLU A 222 17.87 -5.78 19.79
N HIS A 223 17.28 -5.27 20.88
CA HIS A 223 16.68 -6.12 21.92
C HIS A 223 15.56 -7.00 21.37
N LEU A 224 14.74 -6.46 20.46
CA LEU A 224 13.70 -7.23 19.78
C LEU A 224 14.31 -8.32 18.90
N ASN A 225 15.32 -7.98 18.12
CA ASN A 225 16.00 -8.89 17.21
C ASN A 225 16.64 -10.07 17.95
N GLU A 226 17.33 -9.80 19.06
CA GLU A 226 17.94 -10.80 19.94
C GLU A 226 16.89 -11.71 20.59
N SER A 227 15.85 -11.11 21.16
CA SER A 227 14.83 -11.87 21.92
C SER A 227 13.96 -12.76 21.04
N CYS A 228 13.67 -12.31 19.82
CA CYS A 228 12.77 -13.02 18.91
C CYS A 228 13.52 -13.77 17.80
N THR A 229 14.83 -13.62 17.67
CA THR A 229 15.66 -14.17 16.56
C THR A 229 15.11 -13.79 15.18
N ILE A 230 14.84 -12.49 15.01
CA ILE A 230 14.22 -11.90 13.82
C ILE A 230 15.02 -10.64 13.44
N ASP A 231 15.00 -10.24 12.18
CA ASP A 231 15.40 -8.89 11.76
C ASP A 231 14.17 -8.00 11.58
N ALA A 232 13.79 -7.26 12.61
CA ALA A 232 12.58 -6.44 12.58
C ALA A 232 12.64 -5.31 11.54
N ALA A 233 13.82 -4.72 11.31
CA ALA A 233 13.97 -3.63 10.37
C ALA A 233 13.80 -4.13 8.93
N GLU A 234 14.44 -5.25 8.59
CA GLU A 234 14.28 -5.89 7.28
C GLU A 234 12.83 -6.34 7.04
N LEU A 235 12.16 -6.93 8.03
CA LEU A 235 10.78 -7.38 7.88
C LEU A 235 9.79 -6.23 7.67
N LEU A 236 9.96 -5.12 8.39
CA LEU A 236 9.17 -3.91 8.15
C LEU A 236 9.45 -3.32 6.77
N ALA A 237 10.71 -3.27 6.35
CA ALA A 237 11.08 -2.77 5.04
C ALA A 237 10.43 -3.60 3.91
N LYS A 238 10.52 -4.93 3.99
CA LYS A 238 9.84 -5.84 3.04
C LYS A 238 8.33 -5.62 3.01
N ARG A 239 7.71 -5.37 4.17
CA ARG A 239 6.28 -5.05 4.24
C ARG A 239 5.95 -3.74 3.53
N PHE A 240 6.73 -2.69 3.73
CA PHE A 240 6.51 -1.40 3.06
C PHE A 240 6.65 -1.52 1.54
N VAL A 241 7.66 -2.24 1.06
CA VAL A 241 7.81 -2.50 -0.39
C VAL A 241 6.60 -3.25 -0.95
N ALA A 242 6.08 -4.25 -0.22
CA ALA A 242 4.87 -4.97 -0.63
C ALA A 242 3.64 -4.05 -0.69
N GLU A 243 3.48 -3.15 0.28
CA GLU A 243 2.38 -2.16 0.30
C GLU A 243 2.50 -1.10 -0.81
N MET A 244 3.72 -0.73 -1.21
CA MET A 244 3.96 0.16 -2.34
C MET A 244 3.57 -0.50 -3.67
N GLY A 245 3.77 -1.81 -3.80
CA GLY A 245 3.39 -2.58 -4.98
C GLY A 245 1.92 -2.93 -5.06
N ASP A 246 1.32 -3.33 -3.93
CA ASP A 246 -0.08 -3.72 -3.87
C ASP A 246 -0.90 -2.77 -3.01
N ARG A 247 -1.64 -1.88 -3.68
CA ARG A 247 -2.52 -0.92 -3.01
C ARG A 247 -3.73 -1.57 -2.33
N ASN A 248 -4.04 -2.82 -2.65
CA ASN A 248 -5.14 -3.55 -2.03
C ASN A 248 -4.72 -4.22 -0.71
N LEU A 249 -3.43 -4.22 -0.39
CA LEU A 249 -2.91 -4.83 0.81
C LEU A 249 -3.35 -4.03 2.04
N GLN A 250 -4.31 -4.57 2.78
CA GLN A 250 -4.86 -3.98 3.99
C GLN A 250 -4.60 -4.87 5.22
N PRO A 251 -4.42 -4.29 6.41
CA PRO A 251 -4.19 -2.86 6.70
C PRO A 251 -2.82 -2.38 6.19
N ARG A 252 -2.68 -1.07 5.94
CA ARG A 252 -1.44 -0.43 5.49
C ARG A 252 -0.67 0.16 6.67
N LEU A 253 0.53 -0.36 6.90
CA LEU A 253 1.43 0.13 7.94
C LEU A 253 2.10 1.45 7.54
N THR A 254 2.34 1.66 6.26
CA THR A 254 2.90 2.92 5.72
C THR A 254 2.04 4.13 6.08
N GLU A 255 0.71 4.05 5.94
CA GLU A 255 -0.22 5.14 6.30
C GLU A 255 -0.39 5.33 7.81
N LEU A 256 -0.10 4.30 8.62
CA LEU A 256 -0.26 4.34 10.07
C LEU A 256 1.02 4.82 10.78
N LEU A 257 2.19 4.47 10.24
CA LEU A 257 3.48 4.73 10.88
C LEU A 257 4.16 6.00 10.38
N LEU A 258 3.69 6.57 9.28
CA LEU A 258 4.26 7.78 8.66
C LEU A 258 3.25 8.94 8.71
N PRO A 259 3.71 10.21 8.78
CA PRO A 259 5.10 10.65 8.81
C PRO A 259 5.79 10.36 10.14
N VAL A 260 7.11 10.15 10.10
CA VAL A 260 7.92 10.06 11.32
C VAL A 260 8.03 11.45 11.92
N THR A 261 7.18 11.75 12.90
CA THR A 261 7.32 12.98 13.70
C THR A 261 8.62 12.89 14.49
N ALA A 262 9.50 13.87 14.29
CA ALA A 262 10.76 14.00 15.01
C ALA A 262 10.54 14.14 16.52
#